data_AF-A0A949RYH7-F1
#
_entry.id   AF-A0A949RYH7-F1
#
_cell.length_a   1.000
_cell.length_b   1.000
_cell.length_c   1.000
_cell.angle_alpha   90.00
_cell.angle_beta   90.00
_cell.angle_gamma   90.00
#
_symmetry.space_group_name_H-M   'P 1'
#
loop_
_entity.id
_entity.type
_entity.pdbx_description
1 polymer ?
#
loop_
_entity_poly.entity_id
_entity_poly.type
_entity_poly.pdbx_seq_one_letter_code
_entity_poly.pdbx_strand_id
1 'polypeptide(L)'
;MQNVNLINSLSGLLILTSLLVIEAKTLRQSAIQYGIQSFVLVLIFLALASTMEGAESLYYWAASAFLTKAVLVPIILARAEKSMEGQPAATVRPWASIALAGASLVVSFLVVNSLQLRIAVEFKPALAVSIAHFFFGQLCILTQKNMLKQVLGFCLMENGSHLTLALLAYNAPELVEVGIATDAVFGVIIMVILLVQINKSLHTLDVTELKSLKG
;
A
#
# COMPACT_ATOMS: atom_id res chain seq x y z
N MET A 1 27.34 2.45 -4.13
CA MET A 1 26.98 1.04 -3.80
C MET A 1 26.31 0.86 -2.43
N GLN A 2 26.69 1.59 -1.37
CA GLN A 2 26.10 1.42 -0.02
C GLN A 2 24.58 1.70 0.04
N ASN A 3 24.08 2.70 -0.70
CA ASN A 3 22.66 3.04 -0.70
C ASN A 3 21.77 2.04 -1.44
N VAL A 4 22.29 1.31 -2.43
CA VAL A 4 21.53 0.26 -3.15
C VAL A 4 21.21 -0.91 -2.22
N ASN A 5 22.17 -1.31 -1.37
CA ASN A 5 21.94 -2.33 -0.34
C ASN A 5 20.91 -1.87 0.70
N LEU A 6 20.92 -0.58 1.06
CA LEU A 6 19.91 0.01 1.93
C LEU A 6 18.50 -0.06 1.30
N ILE A 7 18.36 0.34 0.03
CA ILE A 7 17.10 0.28 -0.71
C ILE A 7 16.56 -1.17 -0.78
N ASN A 8 17.43 -2.14 -1.07
CA ASN A 8 17.04 -3.55 -1.10
C ASN A 8 16.61 -4.06 0.28
N SER A 9 17.32 -3.66 1.33
CA SER A 9 16.98 -4.02 2.72
C SER A 9 15.64 -3.42 3.14
N LEU A 10 15.40 -2.14 2.83
CA LEU A 10 14.14 -1.46 3.08
C LEU A 10 13.00 -2.06 2.26
N SER A 11 13.27 -2.50 1.03
CA SER A 11 12.30 -3.22 0.19
C SER A 11 11.92 -4.57 0.81
N GLY A 12 12.89 -5.32 1.34
CA GLY A 12 12.59 -6.52 2.14
C GLY A 12 11.70 -6.20 3.37
N LEU A 13 12.00 -5.12 4.08
CA LEU A 13 11.19 -4.65 5.20
C LEU A 13 9.79 -4.20 4.78
N LEU A 14 9.65 -3.64 3.57
CA LEU A 14 8.36 -3.25 2.98
C LEU A 14 7.44 -4.48 2.84
N ILE A 15 7.96 -5.61 2.36
CA ILE A 15 7.21 -6.87 2.27
C ILE A 15 6.72 -7.32 3.64
N LEU A 16 7.62 -7.36 4.62
CA LEU A 16 7.30 -7.81 5.98
C LEU A 16 6.21 -6.93 6.60
N THR A 17 6.37 -5.61 6.52
CA THR A 17 5.39 -4.66 7.06
C THR A 17 4.05 -4.74 6.32
N SER A 18 4.04 -5.01 5.02
CA SER A 18 2.80 -5.21 4.25
C SER A 18 2.03 -6.46 4.69
N LEU A 19 2.74 -7.57 4.90
CA LEU A 19 2.13 -8.80 5.40
C LEU A 19 1.54 -8.59 6.80
N LEU A 20 2.22 -7.82 7.66
CA LEU A 20 1.68 -7.46 8.98
C LEU A 20 0.35 -6.71 8.86
N VAL A 21 0.24 -5.74 7.93
CA VAL A 21 -1.01 -5.00 7.69
C VAL A 21 -2.14 -5.94 7.28
N ILE A 22 -1.87 -6.89 6.37
CA ILE A 22 -2.85 -7.85 5.85
C ILE A 22 -3.34 -8.81 6.95
N GLU A 23 -2.40 -9.34 7.73
CA GLU A 23 -2.69 -10.35 8.76
C GLU A 23 -3.19 -9.75 10.09
N ALA A 24 -3.25 -8.42 10.19
CA ALA A 24 -3.72 -7.74 11.36
C ALA A 24 -5.16 -8.15 11.73
N LYS A 25 -5.38 -8.55 12.97
CA LYS A 25 -6.70 -9.01 13.43
C LYS A 25 -7.69 -7.86 13.52
N THR A 26 -7.25 -6.70 13.99
CA THR A 26 -8.11 -5.52 14.16
C THR A 26 -7.78 -4.43 13.15
N LEU A 27 -8.78 -3.61 12.81
CA LEU A 27 -8.58 -2.44 11.95
C LEU A 27 -7.57 -1.47 12.59
N ARG A 28 -7.69 -1.19 13.88
CA ARG A 28 -6.71 -0.34 14.61
C ARG A 28 -5.27 -0.81 14.45
N GLN A 29 -5.00 -2.11 14.62
CA GLN A 29 -3.65 -2.66 14.44
C GLN A 29 -3.19 -2.52 12.99
N SER A 30 -4.07 -2.85 12.04
CA SER A 30 -3.80 -2.73 10.60
C SER A 30 -3.45 -1.28 10.21
N ALA A 31 -4.17 -0.30 10.73
CA ALA A 31 -3.93 1.12 10.48
C ALA A 31 -2.58 1.60 11.05
N ILE A 32 -2.22 1.18 12.26
CA ILE A 32 -0.91 1.50 12.86
C ILE A 32 0.22 0.85 12.05
N GLN A 33 0.07 -0.42 11.69
CA GLN A 33 1.05 -1.14 10.87
C GLN A 33 1.16 -0.53 9.47
N TYR A 34 0.07 0.00 8.91
CA TYR A 34 0.09 0.71 7.63
C TYR A 34 0.86 2.03 7.73
N GLY A 35 0.72 2.75 8.84
CA GLY A 35 1.55 3.93 9.13
C GLY A 35 3.05 3.58 9.14
N ILE A 36 3.42 2.48 9.82
CA ILE A 36 4.80 1.97 9.83
C ILE A 36 5.25 1.55 8.43
N GLN A 37 4.42 0.82 7.69
CA GLN A 37 4.70 0.37 6.32
C GLN A 37 4.92 1.56 5.38
N SER A 38 4.08 2.59 5.48
CA SER A 38 4.21 3.82 4.70
C SER A 38 5.44 4.62 5.11
N PHE A 39 5.85 4.58 6.38
CA PHE A 39 7.11 5.17 6.81
C PHE A 39 8.32 4.44 6.20
N VAL A 40 8.29 3.11 6.07
CA VAL A 40 9.32 2.36 5.32
C VAL A 40 9.37 2.80 3.86
N LEU A 41 8.22 3.02 3.22
CA LEU A 41 8.16 3.57 1.86
C LEU A 41 8.81 4.96 1.76
N VAL A 42 8.55 5.85 2.72
CA VAL A 42 9.19 7.18 2.80
C VAL A 42 10.71 7.05 2.88
N LEU A 43 11.23 6.12 3.68
CA LEU A 43 12.67 5.87 3.77
C LEU A 43 13.24 5.35 2.43
N ILE A 44 12.48 4.56 1.67
CA ILE A 44 12.89 4.12 0.32
C ILE A 44 12.97 5.32 -0.63
N PHE A 45 11.99 6.23 -0.61
CA PHE A 45 12.04 7.45 -1.45
C PHE A 45 13.22 8.34 -1.10
N LEU A 46 13.52 8.54 0.19
CA LEU A 46 14.70 9.30 0.61
C LEU A 46 16.01 8.61 0.19
N ALA A 47 16.08 7.29 0.30
CA ALA A 47 17.25 6.53 -0.14
C ALA A 47 17.45 6.62 -1.67
N LEU A 48 16.36 6.53 -2.45
CA LEU A 48 16.40 6.73 -3.90
C LEU A 48 16.82 8.15 -4.28
N ALA A 49 16.25 9.18 -3.63
CA ALA A 49 16.62 10.58 -3.85
C ALA A 49 18.12 10.84 -3.62
N SER A 50 18.70 10.20 -2.60
CA SER A 50 20.14 10.31 -2.30
C SER A 50 21.05 9.50 -3.23
N THR A 51 20.50 8.58 -4.03
CA THR A 51 21.26 7.65 -4.88
C THR A 51 21.20 8.04 -6.35
N MET A 52 20.06 8.57 -6.82
CA MET A 52 19.83 8.91 -8.21
C MET A 52 20.13 10.39 -8.45
N GLU A 53 21.07 10.70 -9.35
CA GLU A 53 21.37 12.08 -9.72
C GLU A 53 20.16 12.73 -10.42
N GLY A 54 19.81 13.95 -10.03
CA GLY A 54 18.68 14.71 -10.57
C GLY A 54 17.31 14.38 -9.97
N ALA A 55 17.23 13.46 -9.01
CA ALA A 55 15.98 12.98 -8.42
C ALA A 55 15.44 13.85 -7.26
N GLU A 56 15.54 15.18 -7.37
CA GLU A 56 15.13 16.10 -6.28
C GLU A 56 13.64 16.01 -5.96
N SER A 57 12.82 15.72 -6.98
CA SER A 57 11.37 15.44 -6.85
C SER A 57 11.06 14.37 -5.80
N LEU A 58 11.93 13.37 -5.63
CA LEU A 58 11.70 12.27 -4.68
C LEU A 58 11.70 12.72 -3.21
N TYR A 59 12.36 13.84 -2.88
CA TYR A 59 12.26 14.42 -1.53
C TYR A 59 10.84 14.92 -1.26
N TYR A 60 10.21 15.55 -2.25
CA TYR A 60 8.83 15.98 -2.13
C TYR A 60 7.85 14.80 -2.12
N TRP A 61 8.13 13.74 -2.89
CA TRP A 61 7.36 12.50 -2.83
C TRP A 61 7.44 11.85 -1.44
N ALA A 62 8.62 11.85 -0.82
CA ALA A 62 8.82 11.38 0.54
C ALA A 62 8.03 12.21 1.56
N ALA A 63 8.08 13.54 1.45
CA ALA A 63 7.33 14.45 2.33
C ALA A 63 5.81 14.27 2.18
N SER A 64 5.33 14.20 0.93
CA SER A 64 3.94 13.95 0.58
C SER A 64 3.47 12.60 1.13
N ALA A 65 4.20 11.51 0.87
CA ALA A 65 3.85 10.18 1.36
C ALA A 65 3.87 10.11 2.89
N PHE A 66 4.79 10.81 3.56
CA PHE A 66 4.80 10.89 5.01
C PHE A 66 3.52 11.54 5.54
N LEU A 67 3.19 12.73 5.04
CA LEU A 67 2.03 13.47 5.52
C LEU A 67 0.71 12.76 5.20
N THR A 68 0.57 12.32 3.94
CA THR A 68 -0.68 11.74 3.44
C THR A 68 -0.88 10.30 3.91
N LYS A 69 0.13 9.44 3.77
CA LYS A 69 0.00 7.99 3.98
C LYS A 69 0.47 7.54 5.35
N ALA A 70 1.61 8.02 5.85
CA ALA A 70 2.11 7.59 7.16
C ALA A 70 1.36 8.22 8.34
N VAL A 71 0.78 9.42 8.15
CA VAL A 71 0.08 10.16 9.21
C VAL A 71 -1.43 10.25 8.97
N LEU A 72 -1.84 10.87 7.86
CA LEU A 72 -3.25 11.23 7.64
C LEU A 72 -4.15 10.00 7.45
N VAL A 73 -3.77 9.02 6.62
CA VAL A 73 -4.58 7.80 6.39
C VAL A 73 -4.85 7.02 7.70
N PRO A 74 -3.85 6.68 8.54
CA PRO A 74 -4.10 6.04 9.84
C PRO A 74 -5.05 6.83 10.74
N ILE A 75 -4.95 8.17 10.75
CA ILE A 75 -5.82 9.03 11.55
C ILE A 75 -7.26 8.98 11.04
N ILE A 76 -7.46 9.06 9.72
CA ILE A 76 -8.80 8.98 9.10
C ILE A 76 -9.45 7.64 9.45
N LEU A 77 -8.74 6.53 9.27
CA LEU A 77 -9.26 5.19 9.52
C LEU A 77 -9.55 4.95 11.00
N ALA A 78 -8.68 5.40 11.91
CA ALA A 78 -8.92 5.30 13.35
C ALA A 78 -10.13 6.13 13.81
N ARG A 79 -10.43 7.25 13.15
CA ARG A 79 -11.65 8.04 13.41
C ARG A 79 -12.91 7.37 12.84
N ALA A 80 -12.81 6.79 11.64
CA ALA A 80 -13.90 6.03 11.03
C ALA A 80 -14.29 4.81 11.88
N GLU A 81 -13.30 4.06 12.37
CA GLU A 81 -13.49 2.89 13.24
C GLU A 81 -14.32 3.21 14.49
N LYS A 82 -14.05 4.33 15.17
CA LYS A 82 -14.81 4.73 16.37
C LYS A 82 -16.28 5.02 16.09
N SER A 83 -16.64 5.31 14.85
CA SER A 83 -18.00 5.67 14.45
C SER A 83 -18.81 4.46 13.99
N MET A 84 -18.23 3.27 13.99
CA MET A 84 -18.77 2.07 13.34
C MET A 84 -18.56 0.84 14.23
N GLU A 85 -19.61 0.08 14.49
CA GLU A 85 -19.53 -1.12 15.34
C GLU A 85 -19.31 -2.40 14.51
N GLY A 86 -18.57 -3.36 15.07
CA GLY A 86 -18.36 -4.69 14.50
C GLY A 86 -17.14 -4.81 13.55
N GLN A 87 -16.30 -5.82 13.79
CA GLN A 87 -15.19 -6.17 12.89
C GLN A 87 -15.33 -7.62 12.43
N PRO A 88 -15.78 -7.86 11.18
CA PRO A 88 -15.83 -9.20 10.65
C PRO A 88 -14.40 -9.76 10.47
N ALA A 89 -14.23 -11.04 10.78
CA ALA A 89 -12.97 -11.74 10.57
C ALA A 89 -12.67 -11.90 9.07
N ALA A 90 -11.39 -12.01 8.71
CA ALA A 90 -10.98 -12.25 7.31
C ALA A 90 -11.58 -13.54 6.73
N THR A 91 -11.73 -13.60 5.40
CA THR A 91 -12.39 -14.72 4.70
C THR A 91 -11.47 -15.93 4.53
N VAL A 92 -10.18 -15.69 4.32
CA VAL A 92 -9.17 -16.74 4.11
C VAL A 92 -8.36 -17.00 5.37
N ARG A 93 -7.86 -18.23 5.48
CA ARG A 93 -6.93 -18.62 6.54
C ARG A 93 -5.57 -17.92 6.33
N PRO A 94 -4.88 -17.48 7.41
CA PRO A 94 -3.59 -16.80 7.32
C PRO A 94 -2.55 -17.51 6.45
N TRP A 95 -2.43 -18.84 6.57
CA TRP A 95 -1.45 -19.61 5.78
C TRP A 95 -1.70 -19.52 4.26
N ALA A 96 -2.97 -19.43 3.83
CA ALA A 96 -3.32 -19.33 2.42
C ALA A 96 -3.01 -17.93 1.87
N SER A 97 -3.29 -16.89 2.68
CA SER A 97 -2.91 -15.50 2.37
C SER A 97 -1.38 -15.37 2.21
N ILE A 98 -0.61 -15.91 3.16
CA ILE A 98 0.86 -15.93 3.10
C ILE A 98 1.36 -16.70 1.86
N ALA A 99 0.75 -17.84 1.53
CA ALA A 99 1.13 -18.61 0.34
C ALA A 99 0.88 -17.83 -0.96
N LEU A 100 -0.27 -17.13 -1.06
CA LEU A 100 -0.58 -16.27 -2.21
C LEU A 100 0.35 -15.06 -2.30
N ALA A 101 0.72 -14.47 -1.15
CA ALA A 101 1.73 -13.41 -1.11
C ALA A 101 3.12 -13.92 -1.56
N GLY A 102 3.54 -15.10 -1.11
CA GLY A 102 4.76 -15.75 -1.58
C GLY A 102 4.75 -16.01 -3.09
N ALA A 103 3.62 -16.51 -3.61
CA ALA A 103 3.46 -16.75 -5.05
C ALA A 103 3.51 -15.45 -5.87
N SER A 104 2.79 -14.41 -5.46
CA SER A 104 2.81 -13.10 -6.14
C SER A 104 4.20 -12.45 -6.09
N LEU A 105 4.95 -12.63 -4.99
CA LEU A 105 6.33 -12.20 -4.90
C LEU A 105 7.22 -12.91 -5.93
N VAL A 106 7.17 -14.25 -5.98
CA VAL A 106 7.95 -15.04 -6.95
C VAL A 106 7.63 -14.63 -8.39
N VAL A 107 6.33 -14.51 -8.73
CA VAL A 107 5.89 -14.07 -10.05
C VAL A 107 6.44 -12.68 -10.38
N SER A 108 6.39 -11.75 -9.43
CA SER A 108 6.92 -10.38 -9.64
C SER A 108 8.42 -10.39 -9.97
N PHE A 109 9.20 -11.23 -9.28
CA PHE A 109 10.63 -11.40 -9.59
C PHE A 109 10.87 -12.03 -10.97
N LEU A 110 10.09 -13.04 -11.36
CA LEU A 110 10.20 -13.65 -12.68
C LEU A 110 9.89 -12.66 -13.80
N VAL A 111 8.83 -11.86 -13.63
CA VAL A 111 8.46 -10.80 -14.58
C VAL A 111 9.57 -9.77 -14.69
N VAL A 112 10.05 -9.20 -13.57
CA VAL A 112 11.09 -8.17 -13.59
C VAL A 112 12.41 -8.69 -14.15
N ASN A 113 12.80 -9.93 -13.86
CA ASN A 113 14.00 -10.53 -14.43
C ASN A 113 13.91 -10.73 -15.95
N SER A 114 12.71 -10.98 -16.47
CA SER A 114 12.45 -11.13 -17.90
C SER A 114 12.48 -9.79 -18.66
N LEU A 115 12.22 -8.68 -17.96
CA LEU A 115 12.28 -7.35 -18.56
C LEU A 115 13.73 -6.87 -18.69
N GLN A 116 14.16 -6.53 -19.91
CA GLN A 116 15.47 -5.92 -20.18
C GLN A 116 15.45 -4.40 -19.89
N LEU A 117 15.17 -4.02 -18.64
CA LEU A 117 15.10 -2.62 -18.22
C LEU A 117 16.50 -2.06 -17.98
N ARG A 118 17.02 -1.31 -18.96
CA ARG A 118 18.34 -0.66 -18.87
C ARG A 118 18.40 0.44 -17.78
N ILE A 119 17.26 1.04 -17.44
CA ILE A 119 17.13 2.12 -16.44
C ILE A 119 17.09 1.57 -15.00
N ALA A 120 16.68 0.32 -14.80
CA ALA A 120 16.45 -0.26 -13.47
C ALA A 120 17.41 -1.40 -13.11
N VAL A 121 18.53 -1.55 -13.83
CA VAL A 121 19.45 -2.69 -13.66
C VAL A 121 19.92 -2.82 -12.20
N GLU A 122 20.23 -1.69 -11.56
CA GLU A 122 20.70 -1.68 -10.16
C GLU A 122 19.58 -1.88 -9.13
N PHE A 123 18.33 -1.61 -9.51
CA PHE A 123 17.17 -1.62 -8.61
C PHE A 123 16.16 -2.73 -8.91
N LYS A 124 16.54 -3.74 -9.70
CA LYS A 124 15.67 -4.88 -10.04
C LYS A 124 14.99 -5.53 -8.83
N PRO A 125 15.67 -5.78 -7.69
CA PRO A 125 15.00 -6.34 -6.51
C PRO A 125 13.92 -5.42 -5.95
N ALA A 126 14.22 -4.12 -5.81
CA ALA A 126 13.26 -3.12 -5.35
C ALA A 126 12.05 -3.00 -6.29
N LEU A 127 12.26 -3.12 -7.60
CA LEU A 127 11.19 -3.10 -8.60
C LEU A 127 10.31 -4.36 -8.53
N ALA A 128 10.90 -5.54 -8.35
CA ALA A 128 10.12 -6.75 -8.13
C ALA A 128 9.29 -6.67 -6.85
N VAL A 129 9.87 -6.08 -5.80
CA VAL A 129 9.20 -5.84 -4.53
C VAL A 129 8.04 -4.85 -4.69
N SER A 130 8.20 -3.76 -5.44
CA SER A 130 7.14 -2.76 -5.63
C SER A 130 5.93 -3.35 -6.36
N ILE A 131 6.16 -4.20 -7.36
CA ILE A 131 5.11 -4.93 -8.08
C ILE A 131 4.45 -5.97 -7.16
N ALA A 132 5.23 -6.72 -6.39
CA ALA A 132 4.68 -7.65 -5.40
C ALA A 132 3.83 -6.93 -4.35
N HIS A 133 4.28 -5.77 -3.89
CA HIS A 133 3.57 -4.93 -2.93
C HIS A 133 2.24 -4.42 -3.49
N PHE A 134 2.20 -4.06 -4.77
CA PHE A 134 0.94 -3.74 -5.47
C PHE A 134 -0.04 -4.93 -5.40
N PHE A 135 0.42 -6.15 -5.70
CA PHE A 135 -0.39 -7.36 -5.59
C PHE A 135 -0.79 -7.71 -4.15
N PHE A 136 0.02 -7.37 -3.16
CA PHE A 136 -0.35 -7.54 -1.75
C PHE A 136 -1.53 -6.66 -1.37
N GLY A 137 -1.61 -5.45 -1.91
CA GLY A 137 -2.79 -4.60 -1.76
C GLY A 137 -4.05 -5.24 -2.35
N GLN A 138 -3.95 -5.82 -3.54
CA GLN A 138 -5.06 -6.57 -4.15
C GLN A 138 -5.45 -7.80 -3.34
N LEU A 139 -4.46 -8.57 -2.85
CA LEU A 139 -4.69 -9.70 -1.95
C LEU A 139 -5.45 -9.23 -0.70
N CYS A 140 -5.06 -8.12 -0.08
CA CYS A 140 -5.76 -7.55 1.06
C CYS A 140 -7.24 -7.26 0.72
N ILE A 141 -7.52 -6.58 -0.39
CA ILE A 141 -8.90 -6.28 -0.82
C ILE A 141 -9.71 -7.57 -1.00
N LEU A 142 -9.15 -8.59 -1.65
CA LEU A 142 -9.85 -9.84 -1.95
C LEU A 142 -10.08 -10.72 -0.71
N THR A 143 -9.26 -10.58 0.33
CA THR A 143 -9.24 -11.49 1.49
C THR A 143 -9.98 -10.93 2.71
N GLN A 144 -10.05 -9.60 2.84
CA GLN A 144 -10.69 -8.94 3.97
C GLN A 144 -12.21 -8.82 3.79
N LYS A 145 -12.97 -9.07 4.85
CA LYS A 145 -14.42 -8.82 4.90
C LYS A 145 -14.79 -7.41 5.31
N ASN A 146 -13.98 -6.82 6.19
CA ASN A 146 -14.20 -5.48 6.68
C ASN A 146 -13.84 -4.47 5.59
N MET A 147 -14.82 -3.66 5.17
CA MET A 147 -14.60 -2.68 4.10
C MET A 147 -13.53 -1.64 4.42
N LEU A 148 -13.36 -1.21 5.68
CA LEU A 148 -12.28 -0.29 6.06
C LEU A 148 -10.90 -0.94 5.92
N LYS A 149 -10.79 -2.25 6.17
CA LYS A 149 -9.55 -2.98 5.86
C LYS A 149 -9.31 -3.12 4.36
N GLN A 150 -10.35 -3.18 3.53
CA GLN A 150 -10.18 -3.13 2.07
C GLN A 150 -9.66 -1.76 1.61
N VAL A 151 -10.01 -0.65 2.29
CA VAL A 151 -9.39 0.66 2.04
C VAL A 151 -7.88 0.62 2.31
N LEU A 152 -7.43 -0.06 3.38
CA LEU A 152 -5.99 -0.30 3.60
C LEU A 152 -5.35 -1.13 2.49
N GLY A 153 -6.06 -2.13 1.97
CA GLY A 153 -5.62 -2.89 0.80
C GLY A 153 -5.43 -2.01 -0.44
N PHE A 154 -6.37 -1.10 -0.70
CA PHE A 154 -6.22 -0.08 -1.75
C PHE A 154 -4.99 0.80 -1.51
N CYS A 155 -4.78 1.25 -0.28
CA CYS A 155 -3.63 2.08 0.08
C CYS A 155 -2.28 1.35 -0.12
N LEU A 156 -2.20 0.06 0.20
CA LEU A 156 -1.02 -0.78 -0.08
C LEU A 156 -0.78 -0.93 -1.59
N MET A 157 -1.86 -1.12 -2.36
CA MET A 157 -1.79 -1.23 -3.81
C MET A 157 -1.19 0.04 -4.42
N GLU A 158 -1.68 1.21 -4.04
CA GLU A 158 -1.12 2.50 -4.47
C GLU A 158 0.33 2.71 -4.02
N ASN A 159 0.68 2.30 -2.81
CA ASN A 159 2.07 2.40 -2.33
C ASN A 159 3.01 1.59 -3.24
N GLY A 160 2.55 0.44 -3.76
CA GLY A 160 3.28 -0.37 -4.72
C GLY A 160 3.42 0.30 -6.09
N SER A 161 2.36 0.94 -6.60
CA SER A 161 2.43 1.67 -7.87
C SER A 161 3.32 2.90 -7.77
N HIS A 162 3.25 3.67 -6.68
CA HIS A 162 4.12 4.83 -6.45
C HIS A 162 5.58 4.44 -6.35
N LEU A 163 5.90 3.34 -5.66
CA LEU A 163 7.28 2.86 -5.62
C LEU A 163 7.77 2.39 -7.01
N THR A 164 6.92 1.71 -7.77
CA THR A 164 7.24 1.32 -9.15
C THR A 164 7.54 2.54 -10.01
N LEU A 165 6.74 3.59 -9.87
CA LEU A 165 6.92 4.84 -10.59
C LEU A 165 8.18 5.58 -10.15
N ALA A 166 8.48 5.64 -8.85
CA ALA A 166 9.73 6.22 -8.35
C ALA A 166 10.96 5.49 -8.89
N LEU A 167 10.90 4.17 -9.06
CA LEU A 167 12.01 3.37 -9.58
C LEU A 167 12.20 3.50 -11.11
N LEU A 168 11.13 3.75 -11.87
CA LEU A 168 11.17 3.79 -13.33
C LEU A 168 11.15 5.20 -13.92
N ALA A 169 10.59 6.16 -13.19
CA ALA A 169 10.29 7.52 -13.64
C ALA A 169 10.52 8.56 -12.53
N TYR A 170 11.65 8.48 -11.82
CA TYR A 170 12.00 9.42 -10.74
C TYR A 170 12.05 10.89 -11.21
N ASN A 171 12.47 11.14 -12.46
CA ASN A 171 12.49 12.48 -13.07
C ASN A 171 11.15 12.88 -13.70
N ALA A 172 10.04 12.31 -13.25
CA ALA A 172 8.71 12.68 -13.75
C ALA A 172 8.39 14.16 -13.45
N PRO A 173 7.58 14.82 -14.30
CA PRO A 173 7.18 16.21 -14.09
C PRO A 173 6.47 16.42 -12.74
N GLU A 174 6.55 17.63 -12.20
CA GLU A 174 5.90 18.02 -10.92
C GLU A 174 4.39 17.71 -10.90
N LEU A 175 3.71 17.74 -12.05
CA LEU A 175 2.29 17.37 -12.17
C LEU A 175 2.00 15.93 -11.72
N VAL A 176 2.95 15.01 -11.91
CA VAL A 176 2.84 13.62 -11.46
C VAL A 176 2.86 13.54 -9.93
N GLU A 177 3.66 14.38 -9.28
CA GLU A 177 3.71 14.46 -7.82
C GLU A 177 2.38 14.93 -7.23
N VAL A 178 1.79 15.98 -7.82
CA VAL A 178 0.48 16.47 -7.40
C VAL A 178 -0.56 15.37 -7.51
N GLY A 179 -0.55 14.60 -8.62
CA GLY A 179 -1.41 13.45 -8.84
C GLY A 179 -1.25 12.38 -7.75
N ILE A 180 0.00 11.98 -7.44
CA ILE A 180 0.33 11.00 -6.39
C ILE A 180 -0.17 11.45 -5.01
N ALA A 181 0.01 12.73 -4.68
CA ALA A 181 -0.42 13.30 -3.40
C ALA A 181 -1.94 13.37 -3.29
N THR A 182 -2.62 13.75 -4.37
CA THR A 182 -4.09 13.91 -4.37
C THR A 182 -4.84 12.59 -4.51
N ASP A 183 -4.39 11.66 -5.36
CA ASP A 183 -5.07 10.38 -5.61
C ASP A 183 -5.25 9.58 -4.31
N ALA A 184 -4.16 9.45 -3.55
CA ALA A 184 -4.17 8.71 -2.29
C ALA A 184 -5.11 9.31 -1.23
N VAL A 185 -5.14 10.64 -1.11
CA VAL A 185 -5.95 11.32 -0.10
C VAL A 185 -7.43 11.31 -0.49
N PHE A 186 -7.74 11.71 -1.73
CA PHE A 186 -9.12 11.74 -2.20
C PHE A 186 -9.72 10.34 -2.28
N GLY A 187 -8.97 9.34 -2.74
CA GLY A 187 -9.40 7.94 -2.75
C GLY A 187 -9.84 7.48 -1.37
N VAL A 188 -9.01 7.66 -0.34
CA VAL A 188 -9.33 7.27 1.04
C VAL A 188 -10.51 8.06 1.60
N ILE A 189 -10.55 9.38 1.40
CA ILE A 189 -11.65 10.22 1.89
C ILE A 189 -12.98 9.79 1.26
N ILE A 190 -13.01 9.63 -0.07
CA ILE A 190 -14.24 9.23 -0.79
C ILE A 190 -14.69 7.85 -0.32
N MET A 191 -13.78 6.87 -0.24
CA MET A 191 -14.12 5.54 0.25
C MET A 191 -14.67 5.59 1.67
N VAL A 192 -14.02 6.30 2.59
CA VAL A 192 -14.49 6.40 3.99
C VAL A 192 -15.85 7.09 4.07
N ILE A 193 -16.10 8.15 3.29
CA ILE A 193 -17.43 8.79 3.22
C ILE A 193 -18.49 7.79 2.76
N LEU A 194 -18.23 7.04 1.69
CA LEU A 194 -19.15 6.03 1.18
C LEU A 194 -19.41 4.94 2.23
N LEU A 195 -18.36 4.49 2.93
CA LEU A 195 -18.51 3.49 4.00
C LEU A 195 -19.32 4.02 5.18
N VAL A 196 -19.19 5.30 5.52
CA VAL A 196 -20.05 5.95 6.54
C VAL A 196 -21.50 5.96 6.09
N GLN A 197 -21.78 6.24 4.82
CA GLN A 197 -23.14 6.18 4.29
C GLN A 197 -23.68 4.76 4.28
N ILE A 198 -22.89 3.78 3.84
CA ILE A 198 -23.26 2.36 3.85
C ILE A 198 -23.58 1.89 5.27
N ASN A 199 -22.73 2.20 6.25
CA ASN A 199 -22.96 1.81 7.64
C ASN A 199 -24.21 2.50 8.23
N LYS A 200 -24.52 3.73 7.84
CA LYS A 200 -25.75 4.42 8.26
C LYS A 200 -27.01 3.77 7.67
N SER A 201 -26.95 3.28 6.44
CA SER A 201 -28.11 2.72 5.74
C SER A 201 -28.33 1.23 6.02
N LEU A 202 -27.24 0.46 6.17
CA LEU A 202 -27.26 -1.00 6.22
C LEU A 202 -26.72 -1.58 7.54
N HIS A 203 -26.22 -0.73 8.45
CA HIS A 203 -25.66 -1.13 9.75
C HIS A 203 -24.59 -2.22 9.69
N THR A 204 -23.86 -2.30 8.57
CA THR A 204 -22.83 -3.31 8.35
C THR A 204 -21.63 -2.75 7.61
N LEU A 205 -20.46 -3.29 7.96
CA LEU A 205 -19.21 -3.12 7.23
C LEU A 205 -18.68 -4.43 6.63
N ASP A 206 -19.49 -5.50 6.68
CA ASP A 206 -19.14 -6.79 6.10
C ASP A 206 -19.56 -6.87 4.63
N VAL A 207 -18.58 -6.99 3.74
CA VAL A 207 -18.82 -7.15 2.29
C VAL A 207 -19.64 -8.39 1.96
N THR A 208 -19.59 -9.43 2.80
CA THR A 208 -20.37 -10.67 2.59
C THR A 208 -21.88 -10.41 2.72
N GLU A 209 -22.27 -9.49 3.60
CA GLU A 209 -23.68 -9.11 3.79
C GLU A 209 -24.18 -8.27 2.61
N LEU A 210 -23.34 -7.38 2.07
CA LEU A 210 -23.68 -6.61 0.87
C LEU A 210 -23.94 -7.49 -0.36
N LYS A 211 -23.20 -8.60 -0.50
CA LYS A 211 -23.42 -9.58 -1.58
C LYS A 211 -24.74 -10.33 -1.45
N SER A 212 -25.34 -10.35 -0.27
CA SER A 212 -26.61 -11.05 0.00
C SER A 212 -27.84 -10.18 -0.29
N LEU A 213 -27.66 -8.87 -0.49
CA LEU A 213 -28.74 -7.96 -0.84
C LEU A 213 -29.23 -8.26 -2.26
N LYS A 214 -30.52 -8.55 -2.38
CA LYS A 214 -31.22 -8.61 -3.67
C LYS A 214 -31.75 -7.22 -3.98
N GLY A 215 -31.37 -6.68 -5.14
CA GLY A 215 -31.93 -5.44 -5.68
C GLY A 215 -33.36 -5.61 -6.16
#